data_AF-A0A6G6SMI1-F1
#
_entry.id   AF-A0A6G6SMI1-F1
#
_cell.length_a   1.000
_cell.length_b   1.000
_cell.length_c   1.000
_cell.angle_alpha   90.00
_cell.angle_beta   90.00
_cell.angle_gamma   90.00
#
_symmetry.space_group_name_H-M   'P 1'
#
loop_
_entity.id
_entity.type
_entity.pdbx_description
1 polymer ?
#
loop_
_entity_poly.entity_id
_entity_poly.type
_entity_poly.pdbx_seq_one_letter_code
_entity_poly.pdbx_strand_id
1 'polypeptide(L)' 'MDIKEVEHLLIQLESKVAFQDATIEELNQVVTQQQIEISRFKEALKIVTERLKASQSSILARPEDETPPPHY' A
#
# COMPACT_ATOMS: atom_id res chain seq x y z
N MET A 1 -23.04 2.72 46.02
CA MET A 1 -22.44 3.70 45.10
C MET A 1 -23.43 4.82 44.95
N ASP A 2 -23.00 6.06 45.14
CA ASP A 2 -23.89 7.22 44.96
C ASP A 2 -24.20 7.39 43.46
N ILE A 3 -25.43 7.78 43.13
CA ILE A 3 -25.85 8.00 41.73
C ILE A 3 -24.93 9.03 41.06
N LYS A 4 -24.51 10.05 41.81
CA LYS A 4 -23.58 11.08 41.33
C LYS A 4 -22.19 10.53 40.97
N GLU A 5 -21.73 9.52 41.71
CA GLU A 5 -20.46 8.86 41.44
C GLU A 5 -20.54 8.03 40.14
N VAL A 6 -21.66 7.34 39.93
CA VAL A 6 -21.92 6.59 38.70
C VAL A 6 -22.02 7.52 37.49
N GLU A 7 -22.74 8.63 37.60
CA GLU A 7 -22.84 9.64 36.53
C GLU A 7 -21.47 10.22 36.15
N HIS A 8 -20.62 10.49 37.14
CA HIS A 8 -19.27 10.98 36.88
C HIS A 8 -18.42 9.95 36.12
N LEU A 9 -18.45 8.68 36.55
CA LEU A 9 -17.73 7.60 35.87
C LEU A 9 -18.24 7.38 34.45
N LEU A 10 -19.55 7.50 34.22
CA LEU A 10 -20.15 7.38 32.90
C LEU A 10 -19.65 8.46 31.95
N ILE A 11 -19.65 9.73 32.39
CA ILE A 11 -19.13 10.85 31.59
C ILE A 11 -17.65 10.65 31.24
N GLN A 12 -16.84 10.16 32.19
CA GLN A 12 -15.44 9.87 31.92
C GLN A 12 -15.26 8.75 30.88
N LEU A 13 -16.07 7.70 30.96
CA LEU A 13 -16.06 6.61 29.99
C LEU A 13 -16.50 7.10 28.60
N GLU A 14 -17.56 7.89 28.51
CA GLU A 14 -18.02 8.47 27.24
C GLU A 14 -16.94 9.34 26.60
N SER A 15 -16.28 10.20 27.38
CA SER A 15 -15.16 11.01 26.89
C SER A 15 -14.00 10.15 26.38
N LYS A 16 -13.68 9.07 27.11
CA LYS A 16 -12.62 8.14 26.72
C LYS A 16 -12.97 7.40 25.43
N VAL A 17 -14.22 6.94 25.29
CA VAL A 17 -14.70 6.26 24.08
C VAL A 17 -14.64 7.20 22.89
N ALA A 18 -15.13 8.44 23.02
CA ALA A 18 -15.07 9.42 21.95
C ALA A 18 -13.63 9.72 21.48
N PHE A 19 -12.68 9.78 22.42
CA PHE A 19 -11.26 9.93 22.07
C PHE A 19 -10.70 8.69 21.35
N GLN A 20 -11.09 7.49 21.79
CA GLN A 20 -10.69 6.24 21.15
C GLN A 20 -11.25 6.13 19.74
N ASP A 21 -12.51 6.49 19.51
CA ASP A 21 -13.14 6.49 18.18
C ASP A 21 -12.42 7.44 17.23
N ALA A 22 -12.11 8.66 17.69
CA ALA A 22 -11.32 9.61 16.90
C ALA A 22 -9.93 9.06 16.54
N THR A 23 -9.27 8.41 17.51
CA THR A 23 -7.95 7.79 17.30
C THR A 23 -8.02 6.64 16.29
N ILE A 24 -9.06 5.81 16.35
CA ILE A 24 -9.27 4.69 15.43
C ILE A 24 -9.46 5.20 14.00
N GLU A 25 -10.24 6.26 13.81
CA GLU A 25 -10.46 6.87 12.49
C GLU A 25 -9.15 7.42 11.91
N GLU A 26 -8.36 8.14 12.71
CA GLU A 26 -7.04 8.64 12.28
C GLU A 26 -6.10 7.50 11.89
N LEU A 27 -6.03 6.43 12.70
CA LEU A 27 -5.22 5.25 12.39
C LEU A 27 -5.68 4.57 11.10
N ASN A 28 -6.99 4.45 10.87
CA ASN A 28 -7.54 3.86 9.66
C ASN A 28 -7.14 4.65 8.41
N GLN A 29 -7.19 6.00 8.49
CA GLN A 29 -6.75 6.87 7.41
C GLN A 29 -5.26 6.68 7.09
N VAL A 30 -4.41 6.63 8.12
CA VAL A 30 -2.97 6.39 7.96
C VAL A 30 -2.69 5.02 7.33
N VAL A 31 -3.32 3.96 7.82
CA VAL A 31 -3.15 2.60 7.29
C VAL A 31 -3.61 2.52 5.84
N THR A 32 -4.74 3.14 5.51
CA THR A 32 -5.26 3.19 4.14
C THR A 32 -4.28 3.90 3.20
N GLN A 33 -3.74 5.05 3.62
CA GLN A 33 -2.75 5.77 2.84
C GLN A 33 -1.46 4.96 2.65
N GLN A 34 -0.98 4.28 3.70
CA GLN A 34 0.17 3.40 3.59
C GLN A 34 -0.07 2.23 2.63
N GLN A 35 -1.26 1.63 2.64
CA GLN A 35 -1.61 0.55 1.73
C GLN A 35 -1.62 0.99 0.26
N ILE A 36 -2.05 2.22 -0.02
CA ILE A 36 -1.99 2.83 -1.36
C ILE A 36 -0.53 2.97 -1.81
N GLU A 37 0.35 3.53 -0.96
CA GLU A 37 1.76 3.70 -1.29
C GLU A 37 2.49 2.36 -1.50
N ILE A 38 2.22 1.37 -0.64
CA ILE A 38 2.76 0.00 -0.80
C ILE A 38 2.33 -0.59 -2.15
N SER A 39 1.07 -0.39 -2.54
CA SER A 39 0.56 -0.92 -3.81
C SER A 39 1.25 -0.26 -5.01
N ARG A 40 1.51 1.06 -4.94
CA ARG A 40 2.29 1.80 -5.94
C ARG A 40 3.72 1.28 -6.04
N PHE A 41 4.38 1.05 -4.91
CA PHE A 41 5.74 0.49 -4.90
C PHE A 41 5.80 -0.92 -5.47
N LYS A 42 4.82 -1.78 -5.15
CA LYS A 42 4.73 -3.13 -5.72
C LYS A 42 4.61 -3.09 -7.25
N GLU A 43 3.79 -2.19 -7.78
CA GLU A 43 3.65 -2.03 -9.24
C GLU A 43 4.95 -1.52 -9.88
N ALA A 44 5.60 -0.52 -9.29
CA ALA A 44 6.89 -0.03 -9.78
C ALA A 44 7.95 -1.14 -9.80
N LEU A 45 8.03 -1.96 -8.75
CA LEU A 45 8.95 -3.09 -8.68
C LEU A 45 8.65 -4.16 -9.74
N LYS A 46 7.37 -4.42 -10.02
CA LYS A 46 6.96 -5.32 -11.09
C LYS A 46 7.47 -4.83 -12.44
N ILE A 47 7.25 -3.56 -12.77
CA ILE A 47 7.72 -2.95 -14.03
C ILE A 47 9.25 -3.03 -14.14
N VAL A 48 9.98 -2.72 -13.07
CA VAL A 48 11.45 -2.81 -13.04
C VAL A 48 11.91 -4.25 -13.29
N THR A 49 11.25 -5.22 -12.66
CA THR A 49 11.57 -6.65 -12.82
C THR A 49 11.30 -7.13 -14.24
N GLU A 50 10.18 -6.70 -14.85
CA GLU A 50 9.83 -7.02 -16.24
C GLU A 50 10.86 -6.44 -17.22
N ARG A 51 11.25 -5.17 -17.04
CA ARG A 51 12.30 -4.55 -17.85
C ARG A 51 13.64 -5.27 -17.73
N LEU A 52 14.04 -5.65 -16.52
CA LEU A 52 15.29 -6.39 -16.30
C LEU A 52 15.30 -7.75 -17.01
N LYS A 53 14.18 -8.48 -16.96
CA LYS A 53 14.01 -9.75 -17.70
C LYS A 53 14.10 -9.53 -19.20
N ALA A 54 13.41 -8.51 -19.74
CA ALA A 54 13.42 -8.18 -21.16
C ALA A 54 14.84 -7.82 -21.65
N SER A 55 15.60 -7.05 -20.87
CA SER A 55 16.99 -6.71 -21.19
C SER A 55 17.91 -7.93 -21.17
N GLN A 56 17.72 -8.88 -20.25
CA GLN A 56 18.50 -10.14 -20.26
C GLN A 56 18.19 -11.01 -21.47
N SER A 57 16.92 -11.11 -21.89
CA SER A 57 16.56 -11.83 -23.13
C SER A 57 17.13 -11.15 -24.38
N SER A 58 17.21 -9.81 -24.40
CA SER A 58 17.82 -9.07 -25.52
C SER A 58 19.33 -9.26 -25.63
N ILE A 59 20.03 -9.57 -24.53
CA ILE A 59 21.47 -9.88 -24.54
C ILE A 59 21.73 -11.32 -24.98
N LEU A 60 20.76 -12.23 -24.78
CA LEU A 60 20.83 -13.64 -25.19
C LEU A 60 20.39 -13.89 -26.63
N ALA A 61 19.56 -13.01 -27.22
CA ALA A 61 19.30 -12.99 -28.66
C ALA A 61 20.58 -12.57 -29.37
N ARG A 62 21.30 -13.55 -29.93
CA ARG A 62 22.53 -13.30 -30.66
C ARG A 62 22.19 -12.60 -31.99
N PRO A 63 23.02 -11.66 -32.47
CA PRO A 63 22.82 -11.03 -33.79
C PRO A 63 22.70 -12.03 -34.94
N GLU A 64 23.24 -13.25 -34.77
CA GLU A 64 23.13 -14.36 -35.71
C GLU A 64 21.71 -14.97 -35.88
N ASP A 65 20.74 -14.64 -35.02
CA ASP A 65 19.33 -15.08 -35.13
C ASP A 65 18.42 -14.05 -35.83
N GLU A 66 18.96 -12.92 -36.32
CA GLU A 66 18.20 -11.98 -37.17
C GLU A 66 18.06 -12.56 -38.58
N THR A 67 16.91 -13.18 -38.89
CA THR A 67 16.59 -13.55 -40.29
C THR A 67 16.59 -12.29 -41.16
N PRO A 68 17.30 -12.29 -42.31
CA PRO A 68 17.48 -11.10 -43.11
C PRO A 68 16.13 -10.56 -43.60
N PRO A 69 15.97 -9.22 -43.65
CA PRO A 69 14.69 -8.60 -44.00
C PRO A 69 14.29 -8.97 -45.44
N PRO A 70 13.00 -9.26 -45.69
CA PRO A 70 12.51 -9.51 -47.04
C PRO A 70 12.64 -8.24 -47.87
N HIS A 71 13.45 -8.29 -48.92
CA HIS A 71 13.53 -7.23 -49.92
C HIS A 71 12.25 -7.24 -50.78
N TYR A 72 11.48 -6.14 -50.71
CA TYR A 72 10.36 -5.82 -51.59
C TYR A 72 10.73 -4.67 -52.53
#